data_AF-A0A5N4AU21-F1
#
_entry.id   AF-A0A5N4AU21-F1
#
_cell.length_a   1.000
_cell.length_b   1.000
_cell.length_c   1.000
_cell.angle_alpha   90.00
_cell.angle_beta   90.00
_cell.angle_gamma   90.00
#
_symmetry.space_group_name_H-M   'P 1'
#
loop_
_entity.id
_entity.type
_entity.pdbx_description
1 polymer ?
#
loop_
_entity_poly.entity_id
_entity_poly.type
_entity_poly.pdbx_seq_one_letter_code
_entity_poly.pdbx_strand_id
1 'polypeptide(L)'
;MYIFASELLRCNWEIPCNRGSPLYAANHSTIHTYGTRTIRLELGLRRNFNWKFIIADVKKPIIGADFIHYYGLIVDVKRRRIIDPLSSIHSLAQISKINTPLSLTPISDNIGNHSIVTLLRKFKDITVEKIFSPDTVKHNVTHVIETKGAPVTSKTRRLSTEKLKIAKDQFDLLRNLRPELSISTIRVCGTITQTFQ
;
A
#
# COMPACT_ATOMS: atom_id res chain seq x y z
N MET A 1 -20.30 -10.86 -4.10
CA MET A 1 -19.54 -10.61 -2.84
C MET A 1 -20.53 -10.08 -1.81
N TYR A 2 -20.97 -10.99 -0.95
CA TYR A 2 -22.20 -10.88 -0.18
C TYR A 2 -21.91 -10.44 1.25
N ILE A 3 -22.94 -10.31 2.10
CA ILE A 3 -23.13 -11.02 3.39
C ILE A 3 -24.18 -10.25 4.22
N PHE A 4 -24.88 -10.87 5.17
CA PHE A 4 -25.63 -10.20 6.26
C PHE A 4 -25.16 -10.84 7.58
N ALA A 5 -24.86 -10.04 8.60
CA ALA A 5 -24.80 -10.52 9.98
C ALA A 5 -26.03 -10.02 10.72
N SER A 6 -26.77 -10.95 11.32
CA SER A 6 -27.79 -10.63 12.29
C SER A 6 -27.26 -10.94 13.67
N GLU A 7 -27.08 -9.91 14.49
CA GLU A 7 -26.80 -9.98 15.94
C GLU A 7 -27.96 -10.57 16.77
N LEU A 8 -28.89 -11.33 16.16
CA LEU A 8 -30.13 -11.78 16.82
C LEU A 8 -30.43 -13.27 16.73
N LEU A 9 -29.44 -14.15 16.55
CA LEU A 9 -29.70 -15.60 16.65
C LEU A 9 -28.62 -16.32 17.45
N ARG A 10 -28.64 -16.12 18.78
CA ARG A 10 -28.50 -17.26 19.68
C ARG A 10 -29.79 -18.09 19.57
N CYS A 11 -29.93 -18.87 18.50
CA CYS A 11 -30.98 -19.87 18.41
C CYS A 11 -30.40 -21.14 17.83
N ASN A 12 -30.47 -22.19 18.64
CA ASN A 12 -30.21 -23.57 18.29
C ASN A 12 -30.99 -23.96 17.04
N TRP A 13 -30.31 -24.09 15.91
CA TRP A 13 -30.78 -24.92 14.80
C TRP A 13 -29.58 -25.38 13.99
N GLU A 14 -29.42 -26.70 13.86
CA GLU A 14 -28.45 -27.32 12.96
C GLU A 14 -28.84 -26.96 11.52
N ILE A 15 -28.26 -25.88 11.01
CA ILE A 15 -28.28 -25.59 9.57
C ILE A 15 -27.37 -26.64 8.93
N PRO A 16 -27.84 -27.44 7.95
CA PRO A 16 -27.00 -28.44 7.30
C PRO A 16 -25.77 -27.75 6.71
N CYS A 17 -24.60 -28.11 7.24
CA CYS A 17 -23.29 -27.56 6.90
C CYS A 17 -22.89 -27.98 5.48
N ASN A 18 -23.52 -27.39 4.46
CA ASN A 18 -22.90 -27.39 3.15
C ASN A 18 -21.72 -26.43 3.26
N ARG A 19 -20.49 -26.96 3.39
CA ARG A 19 -19.26 -26.16 3.52
C ARG A 19 -19.14 -25.30 2.26
N GLY A 20 -19.69 -24.10 2.31
CA GLY A 20 -19.55 -23.11 1.26
C GLY A 20 -18.07 -22.79 1.05
N SER A 21 -17.71 -22.45 -0.18
CA SER A 21 -16.34 -22.01 -0.47
C SER A 21 -15.98 -20.82 0.42
N PRO A 22 -14.80 -20.82 1.06
CA PRO A 22 -14.38 -19.72 1.92
C PRO A 22 -14.33 -18.41 1.13
N LEU A 23 -14.81 -17.34 1.75
CA LEU A 23 -14.69 -15.99 1.19
C LEU A 23 -13.42 -15.34 1.74
N TYR A 24 -12.81 -14.44 0.96
CA TYR A 24 -11.57 -13.76 1.35
C TYR A 24 -11.79 -12.25 1.37
N ALA A 25 -11.38 -11.61 2.46
CA ALA A 25 -11.36 -10.16 2.57
C ALA A 25 -10.18 -9.54 1.80
N ALA A 26 -10.20 -8.22 1.60
CA ALA A 26 -9.13 -7.51 0.89
C ALA A 26 -7.76 -7.57 1.59
N ASN A 27 -7.75 -7.79 2.91
CA ASN A 27 -6.55 -8.07 3.70
C ASN A 27 -6.13 -9.55 3.67
N HIS A 28 -6.75 -10.36 2.81
CA HIS A 28 -6.50 -11.79 2.64
C HIS A 28 -6.88 -12.68 3.84
N SER A 29 -7.57 -12.15 4.86
CA SER A 29 -8.11 -13.00 5.92
C SER A 29 -9.33 -13.79 5.41
N THR A 30 -9.43 -15.05 5.82
CA THR A 30 -10.59 -15.89 5.54
C THR A 30 -11.81 -15.39 6.30
N ILE A 31 -12.94 -15.25 5.60
CA ILE A 31 -14.25 -14.96 6.16
C ILE A 31 -15.02 -16.28 6.26
N HIS A 32 -15.41 -16.65 7.48
CA HIS A 32 -16.16 -17.88 7.73
C HIS A 32 -17.57 -17.77 7.14
N THR A 33 -17.98 -18.78 6.37
CA THR A 33 -19.32 -18.86 5.76
C THR A 33 -20.12 -20.00 6.39
N TYR A 34 -21.43 -19.79 6.54
CA TYR A 34 -22.37 -20.71 7.20
C TYR A 34 -23.42 -21.29 6.22
N GLY A 35 -23.15 -21.22 4.92
CA GLY A 35 -24.04 -21.69 3.86
C GLY A 35 -24.79 -20.55 3.16
N THR A 36 -25.93 -20.87 2.54
CA THR A 36 -26.70 -19.92 1.73
C THR A 36 -28.16 -19.86 2.14
N ARG A 37 -28.78 -18.69 2.04
CA ARG A 37 -30.22 -18.48 2.27
C ARG A 37 -30.83 -17.58 1.20
N THR A 38 -31.97 -17.99 0.67
CA THR A 38 -32.77 -17.12 -0.21
C THR A 38 -33.53 -16.11 0.62
N ILE A 39 -33.35 -14.83 0.30
CA ILE A 39 -33.99 -13.71 1.01
C ILE A 39 -34.70 -12.83 -0.03
N ARG A 40 -35.88 -12.33 0.35
CA ARG A 40 -36.56 -11.25 -0.35
C ARG A 40 -36.05 -9.92 0.18
N LEU A 41 -35.30 -9.21 -0.65
CA LEU A 41 -34.76 -7.89 -0.34
C LEU A 41 -35.70 -6.80 -0.86
N GLU A 42 -35.99 -5.81 -0.03
CA GLU A 42 -36.75 -4.63 -0.40
C GLU A 42 -35.84 -3.41 -0.35
N LEU A 43 -35.64 -2.77 -1.51
CA LEU A 43 -34.74 -1.63 -1.67
C LEU A 43 -35.48 -0.30 -1.83
N GLY A 44 -36.81 -0.28 -1.66
CA GLY A 44 -37.62 0.92 -1.94
C GLY A 44 -37.87 1.17 -3.43
N LEU A 45 -37.50 0.22 -4.30
CA LEU A 45 -37.65 0.31 -5.76
C LEU A 45 -39.00 -0.27 -6.26
N ARG A 46 -39.98 -0.42 -5.36
CA ARG A 46 -41.33 -0.97 -5.62
C ARG A 46 -41.35 -2.30 -6.38
N ARG A 47 -40.32 -3.14 -6.19
CA ARG A 47 -40.19 -4.47 -6.78
C ARG A 47 -39.52 -5.42 -5.81
N ASN A 48 -39.79 -6.71 -5.97
CA ASN A 48 -39.25 -7.75 -5.11
C ASN A 48 -37.93 -8.27 -5.68
N PHE A 49 -36.92 -8.38 -4.82
CA PHE A 49 -35.64 -8.96 -5.19
C PHE A 49 -35.41 -10.25 -4.40
N ASN A 50 -35.68 -11.40 -5.01
CA ASN A 50 -35.44 -12.71 -4.39
C ASN A 50 -34.04 -13.20 -4.78
N TRP A 51 -33.14 -13.33 -3.82
CA TRP A 51 -31.77 -13.71 -4.11
C TRP A 51 -31.20 -14.69 -3.09
N LYS A 52 -30.38 -15.63 -3.55
CA LYS A 52 -29.66 -16.57 -2.70
C LYS A 52 -28.38 -15.91 -2.19
N PHE A 53 -28.41 -15.45 -0.93
CA PHE A 53 -27.27 -14.86 -0.26
C PHE A 53 -26.41 -15.89 0.46
N ILE A 54 -25.12 -15.62 0.56
CA ILE A 54 -24.20 -16.38 1.43
C ILE A 54 -24.27 -15.78 2.84
N ILE A 55 -24.44 -16.64 3.84
CA ILE A 55 -24.37 -16.27 5.26
C ILE A 55 -22.89 -16.34 5.65
N ALA A 56 -22.33 -15.28 6.19
CA ALA A 56 -20.94 -15.27 6.63
C ALA A 56 -20.71 -14.30 7.79
N ASP A 57 -19.54 -14.43 8.41
CA ASP A 57 -19.12 -13.65 9.56
C ASP A 57 -18.55 -12.27 9.14
N VAL A 58 -19.40 -11.25 9.05
CA VAL A 58 -18.99 -9.86 8.78
C VAL A 58 -19.74 -8.88 9.67
N LYS A 59 -19.16 -7.70 9.90
CA LYS A 59 -19.82 -6.68 10.74
C LYS A 59 -20.99 -5.96 10.06
N LYS A 60 -20.97 -5.81 8.74
CA LYS A 60 -21.98 -5.05 7.99
C LYS A 60 -22.44 -5.83 6.77
N PRO A 61 -23.76 -5.84 6.48
CA PRO A 61 -24.26 -6.51 5.30
C PRO A 61 -23.75 -5.87 4.00
N ILE A 62 -23.47 -6.69 2.99
CA ILE A 62 -22.93 -6.28 1.69
C ILE A 62 -23.77 -6.89 0.57
N ILE A 63 -24.16 -6.06 -0.40
CA ILE A 63 -24.76 -6.49 -1.66
C ILE A 63 -23.64 -6.57 -2.70
N GLY A 64 -23.53 -7.72 -3.37
CA GLY A 64 -22.51 -7.93 -4.38
C GLY A 64 -22.86 -7.33 -5.74
N ALA A 65 -21.83 -7.19 -6.58
CA ALA A 65 -21.99 -6.77 -7.97
C ALA A 65 -22.80 -7.78 -8.81
N ASP A 66 -22.76 -9.05 -8.43
CA ASP A 66 -23.57 -10.15 -8.97
C ASP A 66 -25.09 -9.85 -8.89
N PHE A 67 -25.57 -9.48 -7.70
CA PHE A 67 -26.96 -9.09 -7.49
C PHE A 67 -27.32 -7.84 -8.32
N ILE A 68 -26.47 -6.81 -8.29
CA ILE A 68 -26.67 -5.57 -9.03
C ILE A 68 -26.78 -5.85 -10.52
N HIS A 69 -25.87 -6.67 -11.05
CA HIS A 69 -25.83 -7.07 -12.45
C HIS A 69 -27.06 -7.88 -12.85
N TYR A 70 -27.40 -8.93 -12.10
CA TYR A 70 -28.55 -9.79 -12.39
C TYR A 70 -29.86 -9.01 -12.49
N TYR A 71 -30.04 -8.04 -11.60
CA TYR A 71 -31.23 -7.22 -11.52
C TYR A 71 -31.18 -5.95 -12.37
N GLY A 72 -30.07 -5.71 -13.09
CA GLY A 72 -29.87 -4.52 -13.91
C GLY A 72 -29.91 -3.20 -13.13
N LEU A 73 -29.53 -3.21 -11.85
CA LEU A 73 -29.54 -2.00 -11.02
C LEU A 73 -28.35 -1.09 -11.34
N ILE A 74 -28.58 0.21 -11.27
CA ILE A 74 -27.53 1.22 -11.47
C ILE A 74 -27.22 1.89 -10.14
N VAL A 75 -25.96 1.85 -9.73
CA VAL A 75 -25.47 2.54 -8.52
C VAL A 75 -24.89 3.89 -8.92
N ASP A 76 -25.58 4.97 -8.57
CA ASP A 76 -25.15 6.35 -8.80
C ASP A 76 -24.57 6.91 -7.50
N VAL A 77 -23.25 6.74 -7.34
CA VAL A 77 -22.51 7.17 -6.14
C VAL A 77 -22.54 8.69 -5.98
N LYS A 78 -22.45 9.43 -7.09
CA LYS A 78 -22.42 10.91 -7.09
C LYS A 78 -23.72 11.48 -6.51
N ARG A 79 -24.87 10.93 -6.94
CA ARG A 79 -26.19 11.34 -6.45
C ARG A 79 -26.69 10.51 -5.28
N ARG A 80 -25.86 9.59 -4.76
CA ARG A 80 -26.14 8.73 -3.60
C ARG A 80 -27.47 8.01 -3.76
N ARG A 81 -27.66 7.30 -4.87
CA ARG A 81 -28.91 6.60 -5.15
C ARG A 81 -28.66 5.29 -5.88
N ILE A 82 -29.59 4.36 -5.71
CA ILE A 82 -29.70 3.16 -6.53
C ILE A 82 -30.91 3.35 -7.43
N ILE A 83 -30.73 3.11 -8.72
CA ILE A 83 -31.75 3.33 -9.76
C ILE A 83 -32.12 1.98 -10.34
N ASP A 84 -33.41 1.76 -10.48
CA ASP A 84 -33.93 0.70 -11.32
C ASP A 84 -34.29 1.27 -12.70
N PRO A 85 -33.55 0.91 -13.77
CA PRO A 85 -33.86 1.39 -15.12
C PRO A 85 -35.19 0.87 -15.65
N LEU A 86 -35.70 -0.28 -15.17
CA LEU A 86 -36.95 -0.85 -15.66
C LEU A 86 -38.18 -0.07 -15.16
N SER A 87 -38.18 0.30 -13.88
CA SER A 87 -39.27 1.07 -13.27
C SER A 87 -39.04 2.59 -13.30
N SER A 88 -37.83 3.05 -13.66
CA SER A 88 -37.37 4.43 -13.51
C SER A 88 -37.47 4.98 -12.06
N ILE A 89 -37.67 4.10 -11.08
CA ILE A 89 -37.71 4.44 -9.67
C ILE A 89 -36.28 4.40 -9.13
N HIS A 90 -36.00 5.28 -8.19
CA HIS A 90 -34.73 5.29 -7.48
C HIS A 90 -34.97 5.40 -5.98
N SER A 91 -33.99 4.92 -5.22
CA SER A 91 -33.99 4.98 -3.77
C SER A 91 -32.71 5.65 -3.31
N LEU A 92 -32.84 6.57 -2.36
CA LEU A 92 -31.71 7.30 -1.81
C LEU A 92 -30.85 6.37 -0.95
N ALA A 93 -29.54 6.50 -1.09
CA ALA A 93 -28.53 5.79 -0.34
C ALA A 93 -27.77 6.78 0.56
N GLN A 94 -27.33 6.30 1.71
CA GLN A 94 -26.47 7.06 2.60
C GLN A 94 -25.02 6.61 2.45
N ILE A 95 -24.09 7.56 2.34
CA ILE A 95 -22.66 7.26 2.38
C ILE A 95 -22.23 7.24 3.86
N SER A 96 -21.92 6.07 4.39
CA SER A 96 -21.29 5.96 5.71
C SER A 96 -19.78 6.12 5.56
N LYS A 97 -19.18 7.12 6.22
CA LYS A 97 -17.72 7.18 6.37
C LYS A 97 -17.28 6.06 7.31
N ILE A 98 -16.33 5.25 6.87
CA ILE A 98 -15.64 4.29 7.74
C ILE A 98 -14.44 5.07 8.31
N ASN A 99 -14.43 5.34 9.61
CA ASN A 99 -13.34 6.06 10.28
C ASN A 99 -12.07 5.21 10.49
N THR A 100 -11.96 4.05 9.82
CA THR A 100 -10.71 3.28 9.84
C THR A 100 -9.74 3.96 8.89
N PRO A 101 -8.54 4.38 9.34
CA PRO A 101 -7.52 4.84 8.42
C PRO A 101 -7.30 3.77 7.37
N LEU A 102 -7.25 4.17 6.09
CA LEU A 102 -6.82 3.29 5.02
C LEU A 102 -5.42 2.79 5.38
N SER A 103 -5.32 1.60 5.94
CA SER A 103 -4.02 0.97 6.16
C SER A 103 -3.56 0.48 4.81
N LEU A 104 -2.70 1.28 4.16
CA LEU A 104 -1.84 0.77 3.11
C LEU A 104 -0.93 -0.25 3.80
N THR A 105 -1.34 -1.51 3.81
CA THR A 105 -0.45 -2.57 4.25
C THR A 105 0.70 -2.64 3.25
N PRO A 106 1.95 -2.39 3.65
CA PRO A 106 3.09 -2.67 2.77
C PRO A 106 2.99 -4.13 2.35
N ILE A 107 3.30 -4.41 1.09
CA ILE A 107 3.35 -5.78 0.56
C ILE A 107 4.42 -6.51 1.38
N SER A 108 3.99 -7.25 2.40
CA SER A 108 4.90 -8.02 3.23
C SER A 108 5.31 -9.27 2.47
N ASP A 109 6.55 -9.72 2.66
CA ASP A 109 7.09 -10.95 2.06
C ASP A 109 6.25 -12.21 2.39
N ASN A 110 5.30 -12.12 3.32
CA ASN A 110 4.36 -13.17 3.74
C ASN A 110 3.05 -13.22 2.93
N ILE A 111 2.86 -12.35 1.94
CA ILE A 111 1.74 -12.49 0.99
C ILE A 111 2.08 -13.65 0.06
N GLY A 112 1.38 -14.76 0.23
CA GLY A 112 1.59 -16.00 -0.54
C GLY A 112 1.75 -15.72 -2.04
N ASN A 113 2.66 -16.46 -2.67
CA ASN A 113 3.13 -16.45 -4.07
C ASN A 113 2.26 -15.70 -5.11
N HIS A 114 2.09 -14.40 -4.95
CA HIS A 114 1.46 -13.55 -5.96
C HIS A 114 2.54 -13.14 -6.96
N SER A 115 2.23 -13.17 -8.25
CA SER A 115 3.18 -12.87 -9.34
C SER A 115 3.91 -11.53 -9.14
N ILE A 116 3.23 -10.55 -8.54
CA ILE A 116 3.79 -9.24 -8.19
C ILE A 116 4.86 -9.34 -7.09
N VAL A 117 4.65 -10.14 -6.04
CA VAL A 117 5.64 -10.31 -4.96
C VAL A 117 6.91 -10.97 -5.52
N THR A 118 6.74 -11.96 -6.39
CA THR A 118 7.85 -12.60 -7.10
C THR A 118 8.60 -11.61 -7.99
N LEU A 119 7.89 -10.73 -8.69
CA LEU A 119 8.48 -9.70 -9.54
C LEU A 119 9.27 -8.67 -8.72
N LEU A 120 8.71 -8.17 -7.62
CA LEU A 120 9.38 -7.25 -6.71
C LEU A 120 10.61 -7.89 -6.07
N ARG A 121 10.53 -9.18 -5.71
CA ARG A 121 11.67 -9.95 -5.20
C ARG A 121 12.76 -10.14 -6.26
N LYS A 122 12.38 -10.34 -7.52
CA LYS A 122 13.31 -10.47 -8.66
C LYS A 122 14.05 -9.16 -8.93
N PHE A 123 13.44 -8.01 -8.66
CA PHE A 123 14.02 -6.68 -8.90
C PHE A 123 14.24 -5.89 -7.61
N LYS A 124 14.77 -6.55 -6.57
CA LYS A 124 15.08 -5.90 -5.28
C LYS A 124 16.00 -4.69 -5.42
N ASP A 125 16.90 -4.72 -6.40
CA ASP A 125 17.86 -3.65 -6.69
C ASP A 125 17.21 -2.30 -7.06
N ILE A 126 15.96 -2.33 -7.53
CA ILE A 126 15.21 -1.12 -7.93
C ILE A 126 14.32 -0.63 -6.78
N THR A 127 13.85 -1.56 -5.94
CA THR A 127 12.91 -1.27 -4.84
C THR A 127 13.58 -0.87 -3.55
N VAL A 128 14.83 -1.30 -3.34
CA VAL A 128 15.63 -0.91 -2.17
C VAL A 128 16.43 0.31 -2.54
N GLU A 129 16.28 1.40 -1.78
CA GLU A 129 17.15 2.56 -1.93
C GLU A 129 18.60 2.14 -1.69
N LYS A 130 19.36 2.00 -2.78
CA LYS A 130 20.82 1.88 -2.75
C LYS A 130 21.36 3.25 -2.35
N ILE A 131 21.36 3.54 -1.06
CA ILE A 131 21.76 4.86 -0.53
C ILE A 131 23.13 5.24 -1.07
N PHE A 132 24.10 4.32 -1.13
CA PHE A 132 25.29 4.40 -1.97
C PHE A 132 25.87 2.98 -2.08
N SER A 133 25.60 2.26 -3.17
CA SER A 133 26.34 1.04 -3.46
C SER A 133 27.69 1.43 -4.06
N PRO A 134 28.83 0.90 -3.58
CA PRO A 134 30.11 0.98 -4.29
C PRO A 134 30.09 0.05 -5.51
N ASP A 135 28.96 -0.05 -6.20
CA ASP A 135 28.88 -0.80 -7.45
C ASP A 135 29.86 -0.11 -8.39
N THR A 136 30.89 -0.85 -8.78
CA THR A 136 31.87 -0.39 -9.76
C THR A 136 31.09 0.02 -11.01
N VAL A 137 31.15 1.32 -11.31
CA VAL A 137 30.51 1.89 -12.48
C VAL A 137 30.99 1.07 -13.69
N LYS A 138 30.07 0.36 -14.34
CA LYS A 138 30.41 -0.63 -15.39
C LYS A 138 30.96 0.02 -16.67
N HIS A 139 30.89 1.34 -16.77
CA HIS A 139 31.39 2.11 -17.90
C HIS A 139 32.65 2.89 -17.53
N ASN A 140 33.56 3.02 -18.48
CA ASN A 140 34.81 3.77 -18.31
C ASN A 140 34.64 5.30 -18.47
N VAL A 141 33.39 5.79 -18.50
CA VAL A 141 33.11 7.23 -18.56
C VAL A 141 33.27 7.83 -17.17
N THR A 142 34.18 8.78 -17.03
CA THR A 142 34.38 9.57 -15.82
C THR A 142 33.89 11.00 -16.04
N HIS A 143 33.27 11.59 -15.01
CA HIS A 143 32.92 13.01 -15.04
C HIS A 143 34.16 13.83 -14.68
N VAL A 144 34.54 14.77 -15.55
CA VAL A 144 35.61 15.73 -15.29
C VAL A 144 34.99 17.11 -15.14
N ILE A 145 35.29 17.79 -14.04
CA ILE A 145 34.96 19.19 -13.85
C ILE A 145 36.17 20.00 -14.31
N GLU A 146 36.06 20.63 -15.48
CA GLU A 146 37.11 21.52 -15.97
C GLU A 146 37.07 22.84 -15.19
N THR A 147 38.13 23.13 -14.43
CA THR A 147 38.28 24.40 -13.72
C THR A 147 39.34 25.26 -14.39
N LYS A 148 39.11 26.58 -14.46
CA LYS A 148 40.05 27.57 -15.01
C LYS A 148 40.45 28.54 -13.90
N GLY A 149 41.75 28.83 -13.80
CA GLY A 149 42.28 29.76 -12.79
C GLY A 149 42.69 29.08 -11.47
N ALA A 150 43.04 29.90 -10.47
CA ALA A 150 43.50 29.43 -9.18
C ALA A 150 42.35 28.93 -8.28
N PRO A 151 42.58 27.96 -7.36
CA PRO A 151 41.57 27.53 -6.40
C PRO A 151 41.08 28.67 -5.52
N VAL A 152 39.76 28.78 -5.37
CA VAL A 152 39.13 29.76 -4.47
C VAL A 152 38.88 29.10 -3.12
N THR A 153 39.28 29.78 -2.04
CA THR A 153 39.02 29.32 -0.66
C THR A 153 38.06 30.26 0.05
N SER A 154 37.28 29.73 0.98
CA SER A 154 36.42 30.52 1.87
C SER A 154 36.57 30.03 3.30
N LYS A 155 36.44 30.94 4.27
CA LYS A 155 36.40 30.59 5.69
C LYS A 155 35.13 29.80 5.99
N THR A 156 35.27 28.76 6.81
CA THR A 156 34.13 27.96 7.28
C THR A 156 33.24 28.79 8.21
N ARG A 157 31.92 28.67 8.05
CA ARG A 157 30.94 29.29 8.97
C ARG A 157 30.52 28.27 10.02
N ARG A 158 30.42 28.70 11.27
CA ARG A 158 29.99 27.83 12.38
C ARG A 158 28.56 27.30 12.15
N LEU A 159 28.37 26.00 12.33
CA LEU A 159 27.06 25.36 12.43
C LEU A 159 26.57 25.42 13.88
N SER A 160 25.25 25.38 14.09
CA SER A 160 24.68 25.12 15.41
C SER A 160 25.01 23.69 15.88
N THR A 161 25.01 23.47 17.19
CA THR A 161 25.39 22.18 17.79
C THR A 161 24.57 21.00 17.26
N GLU A 162 23.26 21.17 17.08
CA GLU A 162 22.37 20.15 16.49
C GLU A 162 22.75 19.81 15.05
N LYS A 163 22.94 20.82 14.20
CA LYS A 163 23.33 20.63 12.80
C LYS A 163 24.73 20.02 12.68
N LEU A 164 25.65 20.42 13.56
CA LEU A 164 27.00 19.88 13.62
C LEU A 164 26.98 18.38 13.95
N LYS A 165 26.15 17.95 14.92
CA LYS A 165 26.01 16.55 15.29
C LYS A 165 25.50 15.71 14.11
N ILE A 166 24.39 16.14 13.49
CA ILE A 166 23.82 15.44 12.32
C ILE A 166 24.83 15.39 11.17
N ALA A 167 25.53 16.49 10.89
CA ALA A 167 26.52 16.53 9.83
C ALA A 167 27.69 15.57 10.08
N LYS A 168 28.17 15.46 11.33
CA LYS A 168 29.21 14.49 11.72
C LYS A 168 28.76 13.05 11.51
N ASP A 169 27.58 12.71 12.02
CA ASP A 169 27.02 11.35 11.92
C ASP A 169 26.87 10.93 10.44
N GLN A 170 26.40 11.84 9.59
CA GLN A 170 26.30 11.60 8.14
C GLN A 170 27.67 11.46 7.47
N PHE A 171 28.65 12.28 7.86
CA PHE A 171 29.99 12.22 7.28
C PHE A 171 30.72 10.92 7.67
N ASP A 172 30.56 10.47 8.92
CA ASP A 172 31.09 9.20 9.40
C ASP A 172 30.45 8.01 8.67
N LEU A 173 29.13 8.07 8.42
CA LEU A 173 28.43 7.09 7.58
C LEU A 173 29.04 7.03 6.16
N LEU A 174 29.22 8.18 5.51
CA LEU A 174 29.79 8.26 4.17
C LEU A 174 31.24 7.75 4.10
N ARG A 175 32.05 8.03 5.13
CA ARG A 175 33.44 7.53 5.22
C ARG A 175 33.48 6.00 5.32
N ASN A 176 32.63 5.41 6.15
CA ASN A 176 32.60 3.96 6.35
C ASN A 176 32.10 3.20 5.11
N LEU A 177 31.27 3.83 4.27
CA LEU A 177 30.74 3.24 3.04
C LEU A 177 31.77 3.19 1.88
N ARG A 178 32.94 3.83 2.02
CA ARG A 178 33.96 3.88 0.96
C ARG A 178 35.40 3.73 1.50
N PRO A 179 35.82 2.50 1.85
CA PRO A 179 37.16 2.25 2.42
C PRO A 179 38.32 2.53 1.45
N GLU A 180 38.08 2.61 0.14
CA GLU A 180 39.13 2.73 -0.90
C GLU A 180 39.48 4.18 -1.30
N LEU A 181 38.79 5.19 -0.78
CA LEU A 181 39.24 6.57 -0.97
C LEU A 181 40.15 6.98 0.19
N SER A 182 41.40 6.52 0.11
CA SER A 182 42.49 7.24 0.75
C SER A 182 42.41 8.72 0.32
N ILE A 183 42.34 9.62 1.31
CA ILE A 183 42.37 11.07 1.14
C ILE A 183 43.63 11.53 0.35
N SER A 184 44.60 10.63 0.11
CA SER A 184 45.77 10.84 -0.75
C SER A 184 45.49 10.95 -2.26
N THR A 185 44.27 10.70 -2.74
CA THR A 185 43.98 10.73 -4.20
C THR A 185 43.32 12.03 -4.66
N ILE A 186 43.16 13.02 -3.79
CA ILE A 186 43.06 14.41 -4.27
C ILE A 186 44.51 14.86 -4.50
N ARG A 187 45.02 14.64 -5.72
CA ARG A 187 46.30 15.21 -6.15
C ARG A 187 46.13 16.72 -6.30
N VAL A 188 46.02 17.44 -5.19
CA VAL A 188 46.26 18.88 -5.16
C VAL A 188 47.77 19.02 -5.27
N CYS A 189 48.24 19.49 -6.43
CA CYS A 189 49.61 19.96 -6.57
C CYS A 189 49.74 21.22 -5.70
N GLY A 190 50.06 21.04 -4.41
CA GLY A 190 50.15 22.11 -3.43
C GLY A 190 50.12 21.58 -2.02
N THR A 191 51.29 21.53 -1.40
CA THR A 191 51.56 21.17 0.00
C THR A 191 50.61 21.89 0.98
N ILE A 192 49.83 21.13 1.74
CA ILE A 192 49.21 21.63 2.98
C ILE A 192 49.48 20.59 4.07
N THR A 193 50.43 20.90 4.94
CA THR A 193 50.60 20.31 6.27
C THR A 193 49.41 20.72 7.13
N GLN A 194 48.64 19.77 7.65
CA GLN A 194 47.72 20.01 8.76
C GLN A 194 48.03 19.04 9.89
N THR A 195 48.66 19.59 10.94
CA THR A 195 48.72 19.03 12.30
C THR A 195 47.31 19.06 12.91
N PHE A 196 46.83 17.91 13.38
CA PHE A 196 45.66 17.80 14.25
C PHE A 196 46.12 17.79 15.72
N GLN A 197 45.59 18.70 16.52
CA GLN A 197 45.43 18.56 17.96
C GLN A 197 43.97 18.23 18.26
#